data_AF-A0A2E0KZ14-F1
#
_entry.id   AF-A0A2E0KZ14-F1
#
_cell.length_a   1.000
_cell.length_b   1.000
_cell.length_c   1.000
_cell.angle_alpha   90.00
_cell.angle_beta   90.00
_cell.angle_gamma   90.00
#
_symmetry.space_group_name_H-M   'P 1'
#
loop_
_entity.id
_entity.type
_entity.pdbx_description
1 polymer ?
#
loop_
_entity_poly.entity_id
_entity_poly.type
_entity_poly.pdbx_seq_one_letter_code
_entity_poly.pdbx_strand_id
1 'polypeptide(L)'
;MGQTTTQTQPYTYRRFSPVQRFEHMILLVTFTGLALTGLPQRYADQMWAQSLIGIMGGIESIRIVHRILATILMAEAIFHGGVITYKLFVLGRRATMLPGIRDLRDAIHWVLFNLGLRREHPHLPRYNFGEKAEYLAVVWGTVIMIITGYMLWNPISTTNLLPGEVIPAARAAHSGEALLAVLSIIVWHMYNVHVRRFNRSMFTGNLSREAMQEEHAEELEAIERGQVEPELPATVFARRKRLFWPYAIIVTIILVSGLIFFITYEETAIVTLPQRETVFTVNVNPSAGDADRGEAAWQTAECASCHGPEADGGTSPIGVSIVERQIGLEEFVRAIRLGPAEMPGYSTAKLSDDQVADLWAWFASLRAEESASLPTTTSDH
;
A
#
# COMPACT_ATOMS: atom_id res chain seq x y z
N MET A 1 -5.61 47.80 -46.05
CA MET A 1 -4.86 46.54 -46.20
C MET A 1 -4.95 45.80 -44.88
N GLY A 2 -5.84 44.79 -44.82
CA GLY A 2 -6.08 44.04 -43.59
C GLY A 2 -4.88 43.15 -43.28
N GLN A 3 -4.33 43.30 -42.07
CA GLN A 3 -3.35 42.37 -41.52
C GLN A 3 -4.06 41.04 -41.30
N THR A 4 -3.75 40.06 -42.13
CA THR A 4 -4.13 38.67 -41.89
C THR A 4 -3.32 38.19 -40.69
N THR A 5 -3.91 38.25 -39.50
CA THR A 5 -3.44 37.49 -38.35
C THR A 5 -3.47 36.02 -38.73
N THR A 6 -2.33 35.45 -39.11
CA THR A 6 -2.15 34.01 -39.24
C THR A 6 -2.39 33.42 -37.87
N GLN A 7 -3.59 32.89 -37.63
CA GLN A 7 -3.86 32.07 -36.46
C GLN A 7 -2.94 30.86 -36.55
N THR A 8 -1.84 30.86 -35.79
CA THR A 8 -1.01 29.69 -35.57
C THR A 8 -1.86 28.67 -34.82
N GLN A 9 -2.48 27.76 -35.57
CA GLN A 9 -3.02 26.53 -34.99
C GLN A 9 -1.90 25.89 -34.15
N PRO A 10 -2.14 25.54 -32.88
CA PRO A 10 -1.11 24.90 -32.08
C PRO A 10 -0.80 23.54 -32.72
N TYR A 11 0.33 23.46 -33.41
CA TYR A 11 0.82 22.20 -33.94
C TYR A 11 0.99 21.23 -32.76
N THR A 12 0.34 20.08 -32.83
CA THR A 12 0.50 19.01 -31.85
C THR A 12 1.28 17.86 -32.46
N TYR A 13 2.13 17.24 -31.65
CA TYR A 13 2.98 16.13 -32.06
C TYR A 13 2.56 14.87 -31.33
N ARG A 14 2.53 13.74 -32.05
CA ARG A 14 2.22 12.44 -31.45
C ARG A 14 3.37 12.01 -30.54
N ARG A 15 3.10 12.01 -29.24
CA ARG A 15 4.06 11.65 -28.19
C ARG A 15 3.95 10.18 -27.80
N PHE A 16 2.74 9.66 -27.60
CA PHE A 16 2.52 8.30 -27.06
C PHE A 16 1.62 7.44 -27.96
N SER A 17 1.92 6.14 -28.01
CA SER A 17 1.09 5.18 -28.73
C SER A 17 -0.17 4.80 -27.92
N PRO A 18 -1.24 4.28 -28.56
CA PRO A 18 -2.39 3.74 -27.84
C PRO A 18 -2.01 2.68 -26.80
N VAL A 19 -1.06 1.80 -27.11
CA VAL A 19 -0.58 0.77 -26.18
C VAL A 19 0.06 1.39 -24.95
N GLN A 20 0.96 2.38 -25.11
CA GLN A 20 1.59 3.05 -23.96
C GLN A 20 0.58 3.76 -23.05
N ARG A 21 -0.46 4.34 -23.64
CA ARG A 21 -1.55 4.97 -22.87
C ARG A 21 -2.36 3.94 -22.12
N PHE A 22 -2.66 2.80 -22.74
CA PHE A 22 -3.36 1.69 -22.10
C PHE A 22 -2.57 1.13 -20.91
N GLU A 23 -1.28 0.82 -21.11
CA GLU A 23 -0.35 0.39 -20.05
C GLU A 23 -0.34 1.39 -18.89
N HIS A 24 -0.24 2.69 -19.20
CA HIS A 24 -0.29 3.75 -18.19
C HIS A 24 -1.63 3.80 -17.44
N MET A 25 -2.77 3.54 -18.10
CA MET A 25 -4.08 3.50 -17.41
C MET A 25 -4.15 2.31 -16.45
N ILE A 26 -3.63 1.15 -16.83
CA ILE A 26 -3.55 -0.01 -15.91
C ILE A 26 -2.65 0.33 -14.73
N LEU A 27 -1.46 0.89 -14.99
CA LEU A 27 -0.53 1.32 -13.95
C LEU A 27 -1.17 2.34 -13.00
N LEU A 28 -1.85 3.35 -13.53
CA LEU A 28 -2.55 4.38 -12.74
C LEU A 28 -3.58 3.76 -11.80
N VAL A 29 -4.46 2.91 -12.32
CA VAL A 29 -5.54 2.29 -11.54
C VAL A 29 -4.97 1.34 -10.49
N THR A 30 -4.05 0.46 -10.89
CA THR A 30 -3.45 -0.53 -9.99
C THR A 30 -2.59 0.10 -8.92
N PHE A 31 -1.71 1.03 -9.27
CA PHE A 31 -0.86 1.76 -8.32
C PHE A 31 -1.72 2.53 -7.31
N THR A 32 -2.73 3.27 -7.78
CA THR A 32 -3.62 4.04 -6.89
C THR A 32 -4.37 3.11 -5.95
N GLY A 33 -4.95 2.02 -6.46
CA GLY A 33 -5.65 1.06 -5.62
C GLY A 33 -4.73 0.34 -4.62
N LEU A 34 -3.49 0.01 -5.02
CA LEU A 34 -2.48 -0.58 -4.14
C LEU A 34 -2.08 0.39 -3.03
N ALA A 35 -1.93 1.68 -3.33
CA ALA A 35 -1.67 2.70 -2.32
C ALA A 35 -2.85 2.84 -1.35
N LEU A 36 -4.08 2.90 -1.87
CA LEU A 36 -5.30 3.04 -1.07
C LEU A 36 -5.60 1.81 -0.21
N THR A 37 -5.16 0.62 -0.61
CA THR A 37 -5.31 -0.61 0.19
C THR A 37 -4.10 -0.89 1.07
N GLY A 38 -2.90 -0.50 0.66
CA GLY A 38 -1.65 -0.80 1.37
C GLY A 38 -1.35 0.18 2.52
N LEU A 39 -1.56 1.49 2.32
CA LEU A 39 -1.27 2.49 3.36
C LEU A 39 -2.14 2.30 4.62
N PRO A 40 -3.46 2.02 4.52
CA PRO A 40 -4.26 1.75 5.72
C PRO A 40 -3.81 0.51 6.48
N GLN A 41 -3.32 -0.53 5.77
CA GLN A 41 -2.75 -1.71 6.43
C GLN A 41 -1.46 -1.41 7.19
N ARG A 42 -0.63 -0.47 6.69
CA ARG A 42 0.58 -0.01 7.38
C ARG A 42 0.24 0.77 8.66
N TYR A 43 -0.76 1.64 8.59
CA TYR A 43 -1.15 2.57 9.66
C TYR A 43 -2.46 2.17 10.34
N ALA A 44 -2.70 0.88 10.53
CA ALA A 44 -3.99 0.34 10.99
C ALA A 44 -4.40 0.81 12.41
N ASP A 45 -3.47 1.36 13.18
CA ASP A 45 -3.66 2.01 14.48
C ASP A 45 -4.25 3.42 14.37
N GLN A 46 -4.21 4.04 13.19
CA GLN A 46 -4.66 5.41 12.98
C GLN A 46 -6.15 5.48 12.60
N MET A 47 -6.89 6.45 13.15
CA MET A 47 -8.35 6.59 12.93
C MET A 47 -8.76 6.70 11.46
N TRP A 48 -7.97 7.42 10.65
CA TRP A 48 -8.25 7.58 9.22
C TRP A 48 -8.11 6.24 8.47
N ALA A 49 -7.15 5.40 8.89
CA ALA A 49 -6.91 4.10 8.30
C ALA A 49 -8.03 3.13 8.69
N GLN A 50 -8.43 3.11 9.96
CA GLN A 50 -9.56 2.30 10.44
C GLN A 50 -10.86 2.67 9.73
N SER A 51 -11.10 3.96 9.51
CA SER A 51 -12.26 4.47 8.78
C SER A 51 -12.27 3.97 7.33
N LEU A 52 -11.12 4.08 6.64
CA LEU A 52 -10.99 3.60 5.26
C LEU A 52 -11.10 2.07 5.16
N ILE A 53 -10.52 1.34 6.12
CA ILE A 53 -10.70 -0.11 6.28
C ILE A 53 -12.19 -0.46 6.44
N GLY A 54 -12.91 0.26 7.29
CA GLY A 54 -14.36 0.08 7.48
C GLY A 54 -15.16 0.29 6.19
N ILE A 55 -14.91 1.40 5.46
CA ILE A 55 -15.59 1.72 4.20
C ILE A 55 -15.36 0.64 3.13
N MET A 56 -14.15 0.05 3.09
CA MET A 56 -13.80 -0.99 2.14
C MET A 56 -14.27 -2.40 2.56
N GLY A 57 -15.07 -2.52 3.61
CA GLY A 57 -15.65 -3.79 4.06
C GLY A 57 -14.72 -4.60 4.98
N GLY A 58 -13.82 -3.95 5.70
CA GLY A 58 -12.95 -4.56 6.70
C GLY A 58 -11.56 -4.95 6.20
N ILE A 59 -10.72 -5.43 7.13
CA ILE A 59 -9.30 -5.72 6.87
C ILE A 59 -9.12 -6.86 5.85
N GLU A 60 -10.01 -7.85 5.85
CA GLU A 60 -9.94 -8.98 4.93
C GLU A 60 -10.23 -8.55 3.49
N SER A 61 -11.29 -7.75 3.30
CA SER A 61 -11.63 -7.17 2.00
C SER A 61 -10.48 -6.35 1.42
N ILE A 62 -9.85 -5.50 2.24
CA ILE A 62 -8.68 -4.73 1.80
C ILE A 62 -7.51 -5.62 1.38
N ARG A 63 -7.20 -6.69 2.14
CA ARG A 63 -6.13 -7.63 1.79
C ARG A 63 -6.41 -8.36 0.49
N ILE A 64 -7.66 -8.78 0.26
CA ILE A 64 -8.09 -9.43 -0.99
C ILE A 64 -7.92 -8.47 -2.16
N VAL A 65 -8.47 -7.25 -2.05
CA VAL A 65 -8.37 -6.25 -3.12
C VAL A 65 -6.91 -5.90 -3.41
N HIS A 66 -6.08 -5.75 -2.38
CA HIS A 66 -4.65 -5.49 -2.55
C HIS A 66 -3.96 -6.59 -3.37
N ARG A 67 -4.21 -7.87 -3.06
CA ARG A 67 -3.66 -9.02 -3.80
C ARG A 67 -4.15 -9.10 -5.25
N ILE A 68 -5.43 -8.79 -5.49
CA ILE A 68 -5.99 -8.72 -6.86
C ILE A 68 -5.27 -7.63 -7.66
N LEU A 69 -5.14 -6.43 -7.11
CA LEU A 69 -4.48 -5.31 -7.79
C LEU A 69 -3.00 -5.59 -8.02
N ALA A 70 -2.32 -6.23 -7.06
CA ALA A 70 -0.93 -6.65 -7.20
C ALA A 70 -0.78 -7.66 -8.35
N THR A 71 -1.72 -8.61 -8.46
CA THR A 71 -1.76 -9.58 -9.57
C THR A 71 -1.92 -8.91 -10.93
N ILE A 72 -2.80 -7.91 -11.02
CA ILE A 72 -2.98 -7.14 -12.26
C ILE A 72 -1.70 -6.35 -12.59
N LEU A 73 -1.05 -5.72 -11.59
CA LEU A 73 0.20 -4.99 -11.80
C LEU A 73 1.35 -5.93 -12.23
N MET A 74 1.43 -7.14 -11.67
CA MET A 74 2.41 -8.15 -12.10
C MET A 74 2.17 -8.59 -13.54
N ALA A 75 0.91 -8.82 -13.92
CA ALA A 75 0.54 -9.15 -15.31
C ALA A 75 0.88 -8.00 -16.27
N GLU A 76 0.64 -6.75 -15.85
CA GLU A 76 1.02 -5.55 -16.59
C GLU A 76 2.54 -5.45 -16.76
N ALA A 77 3.33 -5.74 -15.72
CA ALA A 77 4.79 -5.75 -15.81
C ALA A 77 5.31 -6.81 -16.82
N ILE A 78 4.68 -7.99 -16.87
CA ILE A 78 4.99 -9.03 -17.86
C ILE A 78 4.64 -8.54 -19.27
N PHE A 79 3.45 -7.98 -19.46
CA PHE A 79 3.01 -7.42 -20.73
C PHE A 79 3.95 -6.30 -21.21
N HIS A 80 4.31 -5.39 -20.32
CA HIS A 80 5.24 -4.29 -20.58
C HIS A 80 6.62 -4.77 -20.99
N GLY A 81 7.17 -5.79 -20.31
CA GLY A 81 8.41 -6.46 -20.71
C GLY A 81 8.34 -7.04 -22.12
N GLY A 82 7.21 -7.65 -22.49
CA GLY A 82 6.94 -8.12 -23.85
C GLY A 82 6.93 -7.00 -24.88
N VAL A 83 6.26 -5.88 -24.58
CA VAL A 83 6.21 -4.69 -25.46
C VAL A 83 7.60 -4.09 -25.65
N ILE A 84 8.40 -3.97 -24.59
CA ILE A 84 9.77 -3.44 -24.66
C ILE A 84 10.66 -4.37 -25.51
N THR A 85 10.67 -5.66 -25.21
CA THR A 85 11.51 -6.61 -25.95
C THR A 85 11.10 -6.67 -27.42
N TYR A 86 9.81 -6.59 -27.74
CA TYR A 86 9.35 -6.45 -29.12
C TYR A 86 9.87 -5.16 -29.79
N LYS A 87 9.80 -4.01 -29.11
CA LYS A 87 10.29 -2.73 -29.63
C LYS A 87 11.81 -2.77 -29.88
N LEU A 88 12.59 -3.34 -28.97
CA LEU A 88 14.04 -3.41 -29.07
C LEU A 88 14.50 -4.42 -30.15
N PHE A 89 13.97 -5.65 -30.11
CA PHE A 89 14.45 -6.73 -30.99
C PHE A 89 13.77 -6.73 -32.35
N VAL A 90 12.44 -6.63 -32.40
CA VAL A 90 11.68 -6.74 -33.65
C VAL A 90 11.69 -5.42 -34.41
N LEU A 91 11.32 -4.33 -33.73
CA LEU A 91 11.28 -3.00 -34.35
C LEU A 91 12.64 -2.31 -34.41
N GLY A 92 13.66 -2.82 -33.71
CA GLY A 92 15.01 -2.24 -33.73
C GLY A 92 15.07 -0.83 -33.14
N ARG A 93 14.11 -0.46 -32.29
CA ARG A 93 14.03 0.87 -31.69
C ARG A 93 15.15 1.04 -30.67
N ARG A 94 15.65 2.26 -30.52
CA ARG A 94 16.68 2.56 -29.51
C ARG A 94 16.09 2.46 -28.10
N ALA A 95 16.91 2.01 -27.14
CA ALA A 95 16.55 1.92 -25.73
C ALA A 95 16.62 3.30 -25.05
N THR A 96 15.78 4.24 -25.50
CA THR A 96 15.83 5.66 -25.09
C THR A 96 15.47 5.90 -23.63
N MET A 97 14.83 4.93 -22.96
CA MET A 97 14.49 5.00 -21.54
C MET A 97 15.64 4.61 -20.60
N LEU A 98 16.73 4.04 -21.12
CA LEU A 98 17.88 3.69 -20.28
C LEU A 98 18.67 4.96 -19.90
N PRO A 99 18.89 5.22 -18.60
CA PRO A 99 19.78 6.31 -18.19
C PRO A 99 21.22 6.06 -18.66
N GLY A 100 21.91 7.13 -19.03
CA GLY A 100 23.32 7.10 -19.40
C GLY A 100 24.06 8.32 -18.84
N ILE A 101 25.38 8.39 -19.12
CA ILE A 101 26.26 9.47 -18.63
C ILE A 101 25.76 10.86 -19.10
N ARG A 102 25.13 10.91 -20.27
CA ARG A 102 24.51 12.14 -20.79
C ARG A 102 23.42 12.69 -19.86
N ASP A 103 22.63 11.84 -19.23
CA ASP A 103 21.54 12.27 -18.36
C ASP A 103 22.05 13.03 -17.13
N LEU A 104 23.21 12.65 -16.59
CA LEU A 104 23.86 13.39 -15.50
C LEU A 104 24.28 14.79 -15.96
N ARG A 105 24.84 14.90 -17.16
CA ARG A 105 25.20 16.19 -17.75
C ARG A 105 23.96 17.06 -17.98
N ASP A 106 22.89 16.48 -18.52
CA ASP A 106 21.63 17.18 -18.79
C ASP A 106 20.97 17.64 -17.49
N ALA A 107 21.03 16.84 -16.42
CA ALA A 107 20.58 17.22 -15.08
C ALA A 107 21.39 18.41 -14.52
N ILE A 108 22.72 18.37 -14.61
CA ILE A 108 23.58 19.48 -14.16
C ILE A 108 23.26 20.75 -14.95
N HIS A 109 23.14 20.66 -16.28
CA HIS A 109 22.81 21.79 -17.12
C HIS A 109 21.43 22.38 -16.81
N TRP A 110 20.45 21.52 -16.52
CA TRP A 110 19.11 21.92 -16.09
C TRP A 110 19.16 22.67 -14.75
N VAL A 111 19.92 22.16 -13.77
CA VAL A 111 20.11 22.85 -12.48
C VAL A 111 20.78 24.21 -12.67
N LEU A 112 21.87 24.28 -13.45
CA LEU A 112 22.58 25.54 -13.71
C LEU A 112 21.70 26.57 -14.43
N PHE A 113 20.82 26.12 -15.33
CA PHE A 113 19.83 26.98 -15.97
C PHE A 113 18.83 27.54 -14.96
N ASN A 114 18.26 26.69 -14.08
CA ASN A 114 17.31 27.14 -13.06
C ASN A 114 17.94 28.04 -11.99
N LEU A 115 19.26 27.93 -11.75
CA LEU A 115 20.02 28.86 -10.90
C LEU A 115 20.43 30.15 -11.62
N GLY A 116 20.08 30.32 -12.90
CA GLY A 116 20.46 31.49 -13.70
C GLY A 116 21.94 31.53 -14.12
N LEU A 117 22.72 30.48 -13.85
CA LEU A 117 24.13 30.35 -14.23
C LEU A 117 24.33 29.97 -15.69
N ARG A 118 23.24 29.58 -16.38
CA ARG A 118 23.21 29.29 -17.81
C ARG A 118 22.03 30.03 -18.46
N ARG A 119 22.25 30.60 -19.64
CA ARG A 119 21.25 31.42 -20.36
C ARG A 119 20.23 30.61 -21.16
N GLU A 120 20.62 29.43 -21.61
CA GLU A 120 19.81 28.58 -22.49
C GLU A 120 19.43 27.28 -21.77
N HIS A 121 18.14 26.94 -21.85
CA HIS A 121 17.62 25.68 -21.33
C HIS A 121 18.26 24.52 -22.09
N PRO A 122 18.64 23.40 -21.42
CA PRO A 122 19.23 22.26 -22.11
C PRO A 122 18.28 21.70 -23.18
N HIS A 123 18.83 21.33 -24.34
CA HIS A 123 18.08 20.67 -25.40
C HIS A 123 17.93 19.19 -25.02
N LEU A 124 16.80 18.87 -24.39
CA LEU A 124 16.53 17.56 -23.84
C LEU A 124 16.00 16.60 -24.91
N PRO A 125 16.35 15.30 -24.83
CA PRO A 125 15.89 14.28 -25.78
C PRO A 125 14.41 13.90 -25.57
N ARG A 126 13.93 12.95 -26.38
CA ARG A 126 12.58 12.38 -26.30
C ARG A 126 12.14 12.00 -24.88
N TYR A 127 13.04 11.51 -24.05
CA TYR A 127 12.78 11.31 -22.62
C TYR A 127 13.88 11.99 -21.84
N ASN A 128 13.55 12.97 -21.01
CA ASN A 128 14.53 13.70 -20.23
C ASN A 128 15.03 12.86 -19.03
N PHE A 129 16.08 13.34 -18.35
CA PHE A 129 16.69 12.62 -17.23
C PHE A 129 15.70 12.33 -16.09
N GLY A 130 14.74 13.24 -15.84
CA GLY A 130 13.71 13.09 -14.81
C GLY A 130 12.71 11.99 -15.15
N GLU A 131 12.16 12.00 -16.38
CA GLU A 131 11.26 10.95 -16.86
C GLU A 131 11.94 9.57 -16.85
N LYS A 132 13.23 9.49 -17.20
CA LYS A 132 13.99 8.24 -17.11
C LYS A 132 14.21 7.80 -15.66
N ALA A 133 14.47 8.72 -14.74
CA ALA A 133 14.63 8.42 -13.33
C ALA A 133 13.32 7.90 -12.72
N GLU A 134 12.19 8.54 -13.02
CA GLU A 134 10.87 8.08 -12.61
C GLU A 134 10.57 6.67 -13.15
N TYR A 135 10.82 6.45 -14.44
CA TYR A 135 10.63 5.13 -15.04
C TYR A 135 11.51 4.06 -14.40
N LEU A 136 12.79 4.36 -14.16
CA LEU A 136 13.70 3.44 -13.49
C LEU A 136 13.26 3.15 -12.06
N ALA A 137 12.80 4.17 -11.32
CA ALA A 137 12.28 4.02 -9.97
C ALA A 137 11.04 3.11 -9.96
N VAL A 138 10.10 3.28 -10.90
CA VAL A 138 8.94 2.40 -11.02
C VAL A 138 9.33 0.96 -11.34
N VAL A 139 10.29 0.75 -12.26
CA VAL A 139 10.76 -0.60 -12.61
C VAL A 139 11.43 -1.28 -11.42
N TRP A 140 12.36 -0.60 -10.75
CA TRP A 140 13.05 -1.15 -9.58
C TRP A 140 12.12 -1.35 -8.38
N GLY A 141 11.29 -0.35 -8.09
CA GLY A 141 10.27 -0.42 -7.05
C GLY A 141 9.33 -1.59 -7.27
N THR A 142 8.85 -1.80 -8.50
CA THR A 142 7.98 -2.95 -8.82
C THR A 142 8.67 -4.29 -8.53
N VAL A 143 9.96 -4.45 -8.89
CA VAL A 143 10.71 -5.69 -8.58
C VAL A 143 10.80 -5.91 -7.06
N ILE A 144 11.15 -4.87 -6.30
CA ILE A 144 11.23 -4.96 -4.83
C ILE A 144 9.86 -5.28 -4.25
N MET A 145 8.79 -4.64 -4.73
CA MET A 145 7.42 -4.85 -4.27
C MET A 145 6.93 -6.27 -4.56
N ILE A 146 7.27 -6.86 -5.70
CA ILE A 146 6.93 -8.26 -6.03
C ILE A 146 7.67 -9.23 -5.10
N ILE A 147 8.98 -9.05 -4.93
CA ILE A 147 9.79 -9.95 -4.10
C ILE A 147 9.35 -9.88 -2.64
N THR A 148 9.27 -8.68 -2.08
CA THR A 148 8.86 -8.50 -0.68
C THR A 148 7.38 -8.83 -0.48
N GLY A 149 6.53 -8.55 -1.47
CA GLY A 149 5.12 -8.93 -1.44
C GLY A 149 4.93 -10.45 -1.42
N TYR A 150 5.75 -11.19 -2.17
CA TYR A 150 5.78 -12.67 -2.10
C TYR A 150 6.13 -13.14 -0.70
N MET A 151 7.17 -12.56 -0.08
CA MET A 151 7.61 -12.95 1.25
C MET A 151 6.52 -12.74 2.30
N LEU A 152 5.71 -11.68 2.14
CA LEU A 152 4.59 -11.37 3.03
C LEU A 152 3.34 -12.21 2.74
N TRP A 153 3.11 -12.59 1.47
CA TRP A 153 2.03 -13.50 1.09
C TRP A 153 2.35 -14.94 1.50
N ASN A 154 3.61 -15.38 1.38
CA ASN A 154 4.06 -16.75 1.64
C ASN A 154 5.20 -16.79 2.66
N PRO A 155 4.93 -16.44 3.94
CA PRO A 155 5.97 -16.35 4.96
C PRO A 155 6.60 -17.72 5.27
N ILE A 156 5.80 -18.80 5.33
CA ILE A 156 6.34 -20.14 5.69
C ILE A 156 7.32 -20.62 4.63
N SER A 157 6.91 -20.59 3.36
CA SER A 157 7.79 -20.95 2.24
C SER A 157 9.06 -20.10 2.20
N THR A 158 8.95 -18.81 2.49
CA THR A 158 10.11 -17.93 2.61
C THR A 158 11.05 -18.39 3.74
N THR A 159 10.49 -18.71 4.92
CA THR A 159 11.29 -19.15 6.08
C THR A 159 11.87 -20.57 5.95
N ASN A 160 11.37 -21.39 5.02
CA ASN A 160 11.99 -22.67 4.69
C ASN A 160 13.33 -22.48 3.97
N LEU A 161 13.54 -21.34 3.31
CA LEU A 161 14.76 -21.01 2.58
C LEU A 161 15.64 -19.98 3.31
N LEU A 162 15.03 -19.03 4.01
CA LEU A 162 15.69 -17.88 4.63
C LEU A 162 15.41 -17.80 6.13
N PRO A 163 16.27 -17.11 6.92
CA PRO A 163 16.01 -16.88 8.34
C PRO A 163 14.70 -16.10 8.60
N GLY A 164 14.07 -16.34 9.75
CA GLY A 164 12.77 -15.73 10.11
C GLY A 164 12.79 -14.20 10.17
N GLU A 165 13.94 -13.60 10.43
CA GLU A 165 14.18 -12.15 10.47
C GLU A 165 13.95 -11.48 9.11
N VAL A 166 13.96 -12.24 8.01
CA VAL A 166 13.66 -11.72 6.68
C VAL A 166 12.21 -11.26 6.54
N ILE A 167 11.26 -11.85 7.28
CA ILE A 167 9.85 -11.46 7.20
C ILE A 167 9.60 -10.02 7.72
N PRO A 168 10.04 -9.63 8.93
CA PRO A 168 9.91 -8.24 9.37
C PRO A 168 10.74 -7.28 8.52
N ALA A 169 11.91 -7.70 8.00
CA ALA A 169 12.70 -6.89 7.07
C ALA A 169 11.95 -6.65 5.75
N ALA A 170 11.33 -7.70 5.18
CA ALA A 170 10.49 -7.59 3.99
C ALA A 170 9.28 -6.69 4.23
N ARG A 171 8.64 -6.79 5.40
CA ARG A 171 7.54 -5.88 5.78
C ARG A 171 8.00 -4.42 5.80
N ALA A 172 9.15 -4.15 6.41
CA ALA A 172 9.72 -2.81 6.48
C ALA A 172 10.08 -2.28 5.07
N ALA A 173 10.75 -3.11 4.26
CA ALA A 173 11.14 -2.76 2.89
C ALA A 173 9.92 -2.53 1.98
N HIS A 174 8.95 -3.45 1.97
CA HIS A 174 7.74 -3.35 1.17
C HIS A 174 6.95 -2.08 1.48
N SER A 175 6.71 -1.85 2.76
CA SER A 175 5.89 -0.72 3.20
C SER A 175 6.65 0.61 3.15
N GLY A 176 7.98 0.60 3.28
CA GLY A 176 8.86 1.75 3.06
C GLY A 176 8.92 2.14 1.59
N GLU A 177 9.14 1.19 0.70
CA GLU A 177 9.16 1.40 -0.75
C GLU A 177 7.79 1.89 -1.26
N ALA A 178 6.69 1.31 -0.77
CA ALA A 178 5.34 1.79 -1.09
C ALA A 178 5.16 3.27 -0.71
N LEU A 179 5.62 3.68 0.48
CA LEU A 179 5.55 5.07 0.91
C LEU A 179 6.41 5.99 0.04
N LEU A 180 7.64 5.58 -0.26
CA LEU A 180 8.54 6.33 -1.15
C LEU A 180 7.95 6.48 -2.55
N ALA A 181 7.37 5.42 -3.11
CA ALA A 181 6.72 5.44 -4.41
C ALA A 181 5.50 6.39 -4.41
N VAL A 182 4.64 6.32 -3.40
CA VAL A 182 3.48 7.23 -3.26
C VAL A 182 3.94 8.69 -3.15
N LEU A 183 4.93 8.98 -2.29
CA LEU A 183 5.47 10.32 -2.14
C LEU A 183 6.12 10.83 -3.43
N SER A 184 6.88 9.99 -4.12
CA SER A 184 7.49 10.33 -5.41
C SER A 184 6.41 10.68 -6.45
N ILE A 185 5.35 9.89 -6.54
CA ILE A 185 4.24 10.18 -7.45
C ILE A 185 3.56 11.51 -7.07
N ILE A 186 3.21 11.73 -5.81
CA ILE A 186 2.49 12.93 -5.38
C ILE A 186 3.35 14.20 -5.50
N VAL A 187 4.59 14.16 -4.99
CA VAL A 187 5.45 15.34 -4.90
C VAL A 187 6.09 15.67 -6.23
N TRP A 188 6.57 14.66 -6.96
CA TRP A 188 7.38 14.87 -8.15
C TRP A 188 6.58 14.67 -9.44
N HIS A 189 5.92 13.51 -9.62
CA HIS A 189 5.21 13.22 -10.87
C HIS A 189 3.97 14.12 -11.04
N MET A 190 3.08 14.19 -10.04
CA MET A 190 1.86 15.01 -10.11
C MET A 190 2.21 16.49 -10.24
N TYR A 191 3.26 16.96 -9.55
CA TYR A 191 3.72 18.33 -9.71
C TYR A 191 4.14 18.62 -11.15
N ASN A 192 5.02 17.79 -11.74
CA ASN A 192 5.53 18.06 -13.08
C ASN A 192 4.46 17.90 -14.18
N VAL A 193 3.58 16.90 -14.05
CA VAL A 193 2.63 16.50 -15.10
C VAL A 193 1.27 17.17 -14.98
N HIS A 194 0.87 17.64 -13.79
CA HIS A 194 -0.43 18.27 -13.57
C HIS A 194 -0.36 19.70 -13.02
N VAL A 195 0.63 20.04 -12.18
CA VAL A 195 0.69 21.37 -11.52
C VAL A 195 1.54 22.36 -12.29
N ARG A 196 2.83 22.06 -12.51
CA ARG A 196 3.78 22.89 -13.27
C ARG A 196 3.30 23.09 -14.70
N ARG A 197 2.81 22.01 -15.30
CA ARG A 197 2.18 22.01 -16.62
C ARG A 197 1.07 20.97 -16.63
N PHE A 198 -0.10 21.31 -17.16
CA PHE A 198 -1.18 20.34 -17.29
C PHE A 198 -1.00 19.51 -18.58
N ASN A 199 -0.22 18.42 -18.50
CA ASN A 199 0.13 17.60 -19.64
C ASN A 199 -0.91 16.48 -19.88
N ARG A 200 -1.67 16.59 -20.98
CA ARG A 200 -2.73 15.61 -21.35
C ARG A 200 -2.24 14.47 -22.26
N SER A 201 -0.94 14.42 -22.56
CA SER A 201 -0.41 13.52 -23.59
C SER A 201 -0.61 12.03 -23.26
N MET A 202 -0.70 11.65 -21.99
CA MET A 202 -1.03 10.26 -21.63
C MET A 202 -2.49 9.87 -21.89
N PHE A 203 -3.39 10.84 -22.03
CA PHE A 203 -4.79 10.59 -22.39
C PHE A 203 -5.01 10.75 -23.89
N THR A 204 -4.48 11.81 -24.50
CA THR A 204 -4.73 12.13 -25.92
C THR A 204 -3.73 11.49 -26.88
N GLY A 205 -2.51 11.19 -26.40
CA GLY A 205 -1.38 10.73 -27.20
C GLY A 205 -0.56 11.87 -27.82
N ASN A 206 -1.00 13.13 -27.69
CA ASN A 206 -0.39 14.28 -28.36
C ASN A 206 0.12 15.33 -27.37
N LEU A 207 1.19 16.03 -27.72
CA LEU A 207 1.79 17.12 -26.95
C LEU A 207 1.90 18.39 -27.83
N SER A 208 1.69 19.57 -27.24
CA SER A 208 1.78 20.83 -28.01
C SER A 208 3.23 21.15 -28.41
N ARG A 209 3.41 21.91 -29.48
CA ARG A 209 4.73 22.37 -29.94
C ARG A 209 5.50 23.10 -28.84
N GLU A 210 4.83 23.97 -28.08
CA GLU A 210 5.45 24.75 -27.02
C GLU A 210 5.96 23.85 -25.89
N ALA A 211 5.19 22.82 -25.52
CA ALA A 211 5.62 21.82 -24.55
C ALA A 211 6.79 20.96 -25.07
N MET A 212 6.74 20.55 -26.34
CA MET A 212 7.85 19.86 -26.97
C MET A 212 9.13 20.72 -26.99
N GLN A 213 9.03 22.02 -27.26
CA GLN A 213 10.17 22.93 -27.29
C GLN A 213 10.82 23.11 -25.91
N GLU A 214 10.00 23.18 -24.86
CA GLU A 214 10.50 23.37 -23.49
C GLU A 214 11.09 22.09 -22.90
N GLU A 215 10.41 20.95 -23.07
CA GLU A 215 10.73 19.71 -22.34
C GLU A 215 11.51 18.69 -23.19
N HIS A 216 11.43 18.79 -24.53
CA HIS A 216 11.93 17.78 -25.48
C HIS A 216 12.49 18.41 -26.77
N ALA A 217 13.23 19.53 -26.65
CA ALA A 217 13.67 20.34 -27.80
C ALA A 217 14.42 19.52 -28.88
N GLU A 218 15.27 18.57 -28.49
CA GLU A 218 16.02 17.74 -29.45
C GLU A 218 15.10 16.82 -30.26
N GLU A 219 14.04 16.29 -29.64
CA GLU A 219 13.03 15.50 -30.36
C GLU A 219 12.24 16.38 -31.33
N LEU A 220 11.83 17.58 -30.90
CA LEU A 220 11.11 18.53 -31.74
C LEU A 220 11.92 18.89 -32.99
N GLU A 221 13.18 19.29 -32.80
CA GLU A 221 14.06 19.66 -33.91
C GLU A 221 14.30 18.49 -34.88
N ALA A 222 14.41 17.25 -34.39
CA ALA A 222 14.55 16.07 -35.22
C ALA A 222 13.29 15.84 -36.07
N ILE A 223 12.11 15.97 -35.48
CA ILE A 223 10.82 15.83 -36.19
C ILE A 223 10.67 16.93 -37.25
N GLU A 224 10.96 18.19 -36.91
CA GLU A 224 10.85 19.32 -37.83
C GLU A 224 11.87 19.25 -38.97
N ARG A 225 13.04 18.64 -38.74
CA ARG A 225 14.03 18.32 -39.78
C ARG A 225 13.69 17.08 -40.61
N GLY A 226 12.56 16.42 -40.36
CA GLY A 226 12.16 15.19 -41.04
C GLY A 226 13.02 13.96 -40.69
N GLN A 227 13.80 14.04 -39.61
CA GLN A 227 14.67 12.96 -39.12
C GLN A 227 13.88 11.95 -38.29
N VAL A 228 12.82 11.40 -38.89
CA VAL A 228 12.01 10.36 -38.25
C VAL A 228 12.80 9.05 -38.24
N GLU A 229 12.71 8.32 -37.14
CA GLU A 229 13.41 7.04 -36.96
C GLU A 229 13.03 6.07 -38.10
N PRO A 230 14.00 5.62 -38.93
CA PRO A 230 13.72 4.95 -40.19
C PRO A 230 13.00 3.62 -39.98
N GLU A 231 12.02 3.34 -40.84
CA GLU A 231 11.33 2.04 -40.84
C GLU A 231 12.30 0.94 -41.32
N LEU A 232 12.25 -0.21 -40.64
CA LEU A 232 13.05 -1.36 -41.03
C LEU A 232 12.55 -1.91 -42.38
N PRO A 233 13.45 -2.37 -43.27
CA PRO A 233 13.04 -3.09 -44.47
C PRO A 233 12.14 -4.28 -44.11
N ALA A 234 11.08 -4.50 -44.90
CA ALA A 234 10.06 -5.51 -44.62
C ALA A 234 10.63 -6.92 -44.42
N THR A 235 11.71 -7.25 -45.14
CA THR A 235 12.43 -8.53 -45.03
C THR A 235 13.13 -8.70 -43.67
N VAL A 236 13.76 -7.63 -43.17
CA VAL A 236 14.42 -7.61 -41.86
C VAL A 236 13.39 -7.72 -40.74
N PHE A 237 12.29 -6.96 -40.85
CA PHE A 237 11.17 -7.03 -39.92
C PHE A 237 10.57 -8.45 -39.86
N ALA A 238 10.26 -9.06 -41.01
CA ALA A 238 9.71 -10.41 -41.07
C ALA A 238 10.66 -11.46 -40.46
N ARG A 239 11.97 -11.37 -40.74
CA ARG A 239 12.97 -12.27 -40.15
C ARG A 239 13.05 -12.14 -38.64
N ARG A 240 13.16 -10.91 -38.12
CA ARG A 240 13.23 -10.64 -36.68
C ARG A 240 11.96 -11.08 -35.97
N LYS A 241 10.79 -10.80 -36.56
CA LYS A 241 9.50 -11.26 -36.06
C LYS A 241 9.45 -12.80 -35.97
N ARG A 242 9.82 -13.52 -37.02
CA ARG A 242 9.84 -14.99 -37.04
C ARG A 242 10.75 -15.59 -35.96
N LEU A 243 11.90 -14.98 -35.71
CA LEU A 243 12.83 -15.39 -34.65
C LEU A 243 12.32 -15.05 -33.24
N PHE A 244 11.64 -13.91 -33.09
CA PHE A 244 11.12 -13.43 -31.81
C PHE A 244 9.92 -14.25 -31.32
N TRP A 245 9.00 -14.67 -32.20
CA TRP A 245 7.78 -15.39 -31.80
C TRP A 245 8.01 -16.63 -30.92
N PRO A 246 8.88 -17.60 -31.28
CA PRO A 246 9.08 -18.77 -30.42
C PRO A 246 9.65 -18.38 -29.05
N TYR A 247 10.62 -17.44 -29.03
CA TYR A 247 11.16 -16.89 -27.78
C TYR A 247 10.06 -16.24 -26.94
N ALA A 248 9.25 -15.38 -27.54
CA ALA A 248 8.18 -14.65 -26.85
C ALA A 248 7.12 -15.60 -26.28
N ILE A 249 6.73 -16.64 -27.02
CA ILE A 249 5.80 -17.67 -26.55
C ILE A 249 6.39 -18.39 -25.32
N ILE A 250 7.63 -18.87 -25.42
CA ILE A 250 8.28 -19.60 -24.32
C ILE A 250 8.39 -18.72 -23.07
N VAL A 251 8.89 -17.48 -23.23
CA VAL A 251 9.05 -16.55 -22.09
C VAL A 251 7.69 -16.18 -21.50
N THR A 252 6.67 -15.94 -22.33
CA THR A 252 5.33 -15.63 -21.84
C THR A 252 4.75 -16.81 -21.05
N ILE A 253 4.89 -18.05 -21.55
CA ILE A 253 4.45 -19.24 -20.83
C ILE A 253 5.18 -19.33 -19.48
N ILE A 254 6.50 -19.18 -19.46
CA ILE A 254 7.29 -19.25 -18.22
C ILE A 254 6.83 -18.17 -17.21
N LEU A 255 6.71 -16.92 -17.64
CA LEU A 255 6.35 -15.81 -16.75
C LEU A 255 4.90 -15.91 -16.26
N VAL A 256 3.96 -16.30 -17.13
CA VAL A 256 2.56 -16.49 -16.75
C VAL A 256 2.40 -17.72 -15.84
N SER A 257 3.08 -18.83 -16.13
CA SER A 257 3.11 -19.99 -15.23
C SER A 257 3.75 -19.63 -13.89
N GLY A 258 4.81 -18.82 -13.88
CA GLY A 258 5.42 -18.29 -12.67
C GLY A 258 4.47 -17.39 -11.87
N LEU A 259 3.71 -16.53 -12.54
CA LEU A 259 2.68 -15.70 -11.91
C LEU A 259 1.53 -16.55 -11.34
N ILE A 260 1.04 -17.54 -12.10
CA ILE A 260 0.00 -18.46 -11.61
C ILE A 260 0.52 -19.21 -10.38
N PHE A 261 1.72 -19.78 -10.47
CA PHE A 261 2.36 -20.43 -9.33
C PHE A 261 2.42 -19.48 -8.13
N PHE A 262 2.94 -18.27 -8.31
CA PHE A 262 3.07 -17.25 -7.27
C PHE A 262 1.74 -16.98 -6.54
N ILE A 263 0.64 -16.82 -7.27
CA ILE A 263 -0.67 -16.45 -6.68
C ILE A 263 -1.46 -17.64 -6.14
N THR A 264 -1.19 -18.86 -6.64
CA THR A 264 -1.90 -20.08 -6.19
C THR A 264 -1.15 -20.85 -5.11
N TYR A 265 0.16 -20.61 -5.00
CA TYR A 265 0.99 -21.20 -3.98
C TYR A 265 0.73 -20.44 -2.68
N GLU A 266 -0.08 -21.02 -1.80
CA GLU A 266 -0.40 -20.47 -0.48
C GLU A 266 0.05 -21.44 0.62
N GLU A 267 1.23 -21.17 1.19
CA GLU A 267 1.69 -21.73 2.46
C GLU A 267 1.69 -20.63 3.51
N THR A 268 0.50 -20.17 3.89
CA THR A 268 0.30 -19.01 4.78
C THR A 268 0.21 -19.39 6.25
N ALA A 269 -0.16 -20.63 6.56
CA ALA A 269 -0.28 -21.13 7.91
C ALA A 269 -0.02 -22.65 7.95
N ILE A 270 0.72 -23.11 8.97
CA ILE A 270 0.57 -24.49 9.46
C ILE A 270 -0.92 -24.65 9.73
N VAL A 271 -1.55 -25.75 9.30
CA VAL A 271 -2.93 -26.07 9.66
C VAL A 271 -3.08 -25.78 11.15
N THR A 272 -3.70 -24.66 11.51
CA THR A 272 -4.12 -24.45 12.87
C THR A 272 -5.11 -25.56 13.07
N LEU A 273 -4.74 -26.56 13.88
CA LEU A 273 -5.73 -27.43 14.50
C LEU A 273 -6.89 -26.50 14.87
N PRO A 274 -8.15 -26.82 14.51
CA PRO A 274 -9.28 -25.97 14.88
C PRO A 274 -9.07 -25.58 16.32
N GLN A 275 -9.14 -24.27 16.62
CA GLN A 275 -8.99 -23.76 17.98
C GLN A 275 -9.71 -24.78 18.85
N ARG A 276 -8.96 -25.53 19.66
CA ARG A 276 -9.61 -26.39 20.63
C ARG A 276 -10.42 -25.38 21.40
N GLU A 277 -11.74 -25.42 21.27
CA GLU A 277 -12.62 -24.84 22.26
C GLU A 277 -12.17 -25.53 23.54
N THR A 278 -11.20 -24.92 24.22
CA THR A 278 -11.04 -25.11 25.64
C THR A 278 -12.36 -24.61 26.14
N VAL A 279 -13.30 -25.54 26.34
CA VAL A 279 -14.54 -25.31 27.04
C VAL A 279 -14.14 -24.61 28.31
N PHE A 280 -14.29 -23.30 28.32
CA PHE A 280 -13.92 -22.48 29.46
C PHE A 280 -15.05 -22.66 30.46
N THR A 281 -14.92 -23.67 31.31
CA THR A 281 -15.86 -23.90 32.40
C THR A 281 -15.61 -22.82 33.45
N VAL A 282 -16.56 -21.88 33.57
CA VAL A 282 -16.57 -20.90 34.66
C VAL A 282 -16.88 -21.65 35.95
N ASN A 283 -15.86 -21.94 36.76
CA ASN A 283 -16.00 -22.58 38.07
C ASN A 283 -16.12 -21.54 39.21
N VAL A 284 -16.63 -20.35 38.89
CA VAL A 284 -16.81 -19.24 39.84
C VAL A 284 -18.26 -19.23 40.30
N ASN A 285 -18.52 -19.36 41.60
CA ASN A 285 -19.85 -19.22 42.17
C ASN A 285 -20.09 -17.75 42.57
N PRO A 286 -20.88 -16.96 41.83
CA PRO A 286 -21.08 -15.55 42.12
C PRO A 286 -21.81 -15.29 43.46
N SER A 287 -22.57 -16.27 43.95
CA SER A 287 -23.29 -16.15 45.23
C SER A 287 -22.41 -16.33 46.47
N ALA A 288 -21.18 -16.80 46.28
CA ALA A 288 -20.20 -16.98 47.36
C ALA A 288 -19.26 -15.78 47.54
N GLY A 289 -19.34 -14.79 46.63
CA GLY A 289 -18.49 -13.61 46.65
C GLY A 289 -18.88 -12.57 47.71
N ASP A 290 -17.90 -11.82 48.18
CA ASP A 290 -18.01 -10.74 49.15
C ASP A 290 -17.38 -9.46 48.60
N ALA A 291 -18.16 -8.38 48.59
CA ALA A 291 -17.78 -7.13 47.97
C ALA A 291 -16.59 -6.45 48.68
N ASP A 292 -16.50 -6.52 50.01
CA ASP A 292 -15.41 -5.88 50.77
C ASP A 292 -14.08 -6.60 50.48
N ARG A 293 -14.11 -7.93 50.37
CA ARG A 293 -12.94 -8.71 49.94
C ARG A 293 -12.60 -8.47 48.47
N GLY A 294 -13.61 -8.26 47.63
CA GLY A 294 -13.46 -7.93 46.22
C GLY A 294 -12.72 -6.62 46.01
N GLU A 295 -13.11 -5.56 46.74
CA GLU A 295 -12.42 -4.27 46.73
C GLU A 295 -10.94 -4.41 47.11
N ALA A 296 -10.66 -5.16 48.18
CA ALA A 296 -9.28 -5.42 48.61
C ALA A 296 -8.48 -6.20 47.56
N ALA A 297 -9.10 -7.19 46.92
CA ALA A 297 -8.51 -7.94 45.82
C ALA A 297 -8.23 -7.05 44.59
N TRP A 298 -9.11 -6.09 44.29
CA TRP A 298 -8.94 -5.16 43.18
C TRP A 298 -7.68 -4.29 43.34
N GLN A 299 -7.44 -3.80 44.55
CA GLN A 299 -6.26 -2.99 44.87
C GLN A 299 -4.99 -3.85 44.88
N THR A 300 -5.03 -5.02 45.50
CA THR A 300 -3.85 -5.89 45.65
C THR A 300 -3.44 -6.62 44.38
N ALA A 301 -4.38 -6.88 43.47
CA ALA A 301 -4.10 -7.42 42.15
C ALA A 301 -3.65 -6.35 41.13
N GLU A 302 -3.50 -5.09 41.57
CA GLU A 302 -3.10 -3.93 40.76
C GLU A 302 -4.07 -3.63 39.60
N CYS A 303 -5.32 -4.08 39.68
CA CYS A 303 -6.34 -3.81 38.65
C CYS A 303 -6.61 -2.31 38.47
N ALA A 304 -6.54 -1.56 39.58
CA ALA A 304 -6.75 -0.12 39.60
C ALA A 304 -5.73 0.67 38.76
N SER A 305 -4.54 0.12 38.51
CA SER A 305 -3.50 0.78 37.71
C SER A 305 -3.93 0.98 36.25
N CYS A 306 -4.84 0.14 35.76
CA CYS A 306 -5.38 0.20 34.40
C CYS A 306 -6.84 0.67 34.38
N HIS A 307 -7.63 0.23 35.35
CA HIS A 307 -9.09 0.40 35.36
C HIS A 307 -9.59 1.49 36.32
N GLY A 308 -8.70 2.17 37.04
CA GLY A 308 -9.08 3.15 38.06
C GLY A 308 -9.50 2.49 39.39
N PRO A 309 -9.50 3.26 40.49
CA PRO A 309 -9.82 2.72 41.82
C PRO A 309 -11.24 2.17 41.90
N GLU A 310 -12.19 2.79 41.21
CA GLU A 310 -13.63 2.42 41.20
C GLU A 310 -14.04 1.69 39.92
N ALA A 311 -13.09 1.13 39.16
CA ALA A 311 -13.35 0.44 37.91
C ALA A 311 -14.04 1.30 36.81
N ASP A 312 -14.04 2.61 36.99
CA ASP A 312 -14.62 3.67 36.15
C ASP A 312 -13.61 4.26 35.15
N GLY A 313 -12.36 3.78 35.17
CA GLY A 313 -11.26 4.32 34.38
C GLY A 313 -10.59 5.55 35.00
N GLY A 314 -11.16 6.15 36.06
CA GLY A 314 -10.83 7.44 36.68
C GLY A 314 -9.45 8.07 36.37
N THR A 315 -8.54 8.07 37.35
CA THR A 315 -7.20 8.70 37.25
C THR A 315 -6.12 7.75 36.70
N SER A 316 -6.51 6.60 36.17
CA SER A 316 -5.60 5.60 35.59
C SER A 316 -4.95 6.13 34.30
N PRO A 317 -3.64 5.94 34.09
CA PRO A 317 -2.99 6.28 32.82
C PRO A 317 -3.58 5.58 31.59
N ILE A 318 -4.20 4.41 31.77
CA ILE A 318 -4.81 3.61 30.69
C ILE A 318 -6.31 3.92 30.54
N GLY A 319 -6.97 4.35 31.62
CA GLY A 319 -8.31 4.94 31.54
C GLY A 319 -9.45 4.01 31.10
N VAL A 320 -9.36 2.69 31.34
CA VAL A 320 -10.36 1.73 30.84
C VAL A 320 -11.47 1.51 31.88
N SER A 321 -12.62 2.14 31.66
CA SER A 321 -13.85 1.88 32.42
C SER A 321 -14.42 0.50 32.10
N ILE A 322 -14.72 -0.28 33.13
CA ILE A 322 -15.45 -1.55 33.03
C ILE A 322 -16.83 -1.48 33.68
N VAL A 323 -17.07 -0.55 34.61
CA VAL A 323 -18.37 -0.40 35.29
C VAL A 323 -19.48 0.02 34.31
N GLU A 324 -19.15 0.87 33.35
CA GLU A 324 -20.06 1.31 32.28
C GLU A 324 -20.35 0.19 31.25
N ARG A 325 -19.46 -0.80 31.16
CA ARG A 325 -19.60 -1.93 30.23
C ARG A 325 -20.51 -2.97 30.87
N GLN A 326 -21.71 -3.14 30.33
CA GLN A 326 -22.68 -4.14 30.79
C GLN A 326 -22.26 -5.59 30.44
N ILE A 327 -21.13 -6.05 30.96
CA ILE A 327 -20.62 -7.41 30.76
C ILE A 327 -21.24 -8.40 31.77
N GLY A 328 -21.35 -9.66 31.35
CA GLY A 328 -21.82 -10.76 32.18
C GLY A 328 -20.68 -11.47 32.93
N LEU A 329 -21.02 -12.31 33.91
CA LEU A 329 -20.05 -13.05 34.73
C LEU A 329 -19.07 -13.87 33.88
N GLU A 330 -19.56 -14.58 32.85
CA GLU A 330 -18.70 -15.41 32.01
C GLU A 330 -17.65 -14.58 31.29
N GLU A 331 -18.03 -13.43 30.74
CA GLU A 331 -17.12 -12.52 30.05
C GLU A 331 -16.12 -11.89 31.01
N PHE A 332 -16.56 -11.52 32.22
CA PHE A 332 -15.70 -11.01 33.28
C PHE A 332 -14.64 -12.02 33.70
N VAL A 333 -15.05 -13.25 34.01
CA VAL A 333 -14.12 -14.33 34.41
C VAL A 333 -13.18 -14.66 33.24
N ARG A 334 -13.69 -14.69 32.01
CA ARG A 334 -12.87 -14.92 30.82
C ARG A 334 -11.83 -13.82 30.62
N ALA A 335 -12.21 -12.54 30.79
CA ALA A 335 -11.29 -11.41 30.67
C ALA A 335 -10.16 -11.49 31.69
N ILE A 336 -10.47 -11.81 32.94
CA ILE A 336 -9.48 -11.98 34.01
C ILE A 336 -8.56 -13.17 33.72
N ARG A 337 -9.10 -14.32 33.31
CA ARG A 337 -8.30 -15.54 33.09
C ARG A 337 -7.44 -15.47 31.84
N LEU A 338 -7.96 -14.89 30.76
CA LEU A 338 -7.31 -14.91 29.45
C LEU A 338 -6.50 -13.65 29.15
N GLY A 339 -6.84 -12.50 29.74
CA GLY A 339 -6.13 -11.24 29.52
C GLY A 339 -6.28 -10.72 28.09
N PRO A 340 -7.39 -10.05 27.74
CA PRO A 340 -7.59 -9.52 26.39
C PRO A 340 -6.64 -8.34 26.10
N ALA A 341 -6.13 -8.30 24.87
CA ALA A 341 -5.20 -7.27 24.39
C ALA A 341 -3.94 -7.16 25.26
N GLU A 342 -3.70 -6.00 25.88
CA GLU A 342 -2.52 -5.74 26.72
C GLU A 342 -2.78 -6.05 28.21
N MET A 343 -4.00 -6.49 28.57
CA MET A 343 -4.32 -6.90 29.95
C MET A 343 -3.65 -8.24 30.27
N PRO A 344 -2.88 -8.36 31.37
CA PRO A 344 -2.31 -9.64 31.77
C PRO A 344 -3.39 -10.63 32.22
N GLY A 345 -3.25 -11.89 31.83
CA GLY A 345 -4.10 -12.98 32.33
C GLY A 345 -3.71 -13.40 33.76
N TYR A 346 -4.71 -13.62 34.61
CA TYR A 346 -4.56 -14.07 35.99
C TYR A 346 -4.92 -15.55 36.11
N SER A 347 -3.92 -16.39 36.32
CA SER A 347 -4.13 -17.82 36.58
C SER A 347 -4.81 -18.06 37.94
N THR A 348 -5.40 -19.24 38.15
CA THR A 348 -6.01 -19.63 39.44
C THR A 348 -5.02 -19.64 40.60
N ALA A 349 -3.72 -19.78 40.31
CA ALA A 349 -2.65 -19.69 41.31
C ALA A 349 -2.36 -18.25 41.74
N LYS A 350 -2.56 -17.27 40.84
CA LYS A 350 -2.35 -15.84 41.13
C LYS A 350 -3.60 -15.19 41.73
N LEU A 351 -4.78 -15.64 41.29
CA LEU A 351 -6.08 -15.14 41.75
C LEU A 351 -7.04 -16.34 41.78
N SER A 352 -7.45 -16.81 42.95
CA SER A 352 -8.31 -18.01 43.04
C SER A 352 -9.70 -17.77 42.44
N ASP A 353 -10.47 -18.84 42.18
CA ASP A 353 -11.86 -18.69 41.70
C ASP A 353 -12.76 -18.00 42.74
N ASP A 354 -12.49 -18.20 44.04
CA ASP A 354 -13.18 -17.51 45.13
C ASP A 354 -12.85 -16.00 45.14
N GLN A 355 -11.58 -15.63 44.91
CA GLN A 355 -11.20 -14.22 44.78
C GLN A 355 -11.82 -13.56 43.55
N VAL A 356 -12.01 -14.30 42.46
CA VAL A 356 -12.75 -13.81 41.29
C VAL A 356 -14.26 -13.66 41.60
N ALA A 357 -14.83 -14.52 42.44
CA ALA A 357 -16.21 -14.35 42.92
C ALA A 357 -16.35 -13.10 43.79
N ASP A 358 -15.40 -12.86 44.71
CA ASP A 358 -15.33 -11.65 45.54
C ASP A 358 -15.23 -10.39 44.65
N LEU A 359 -14.34 -10.39 43.66
CA LEU A 359 -14.22 -9.31 42.67
C LEU A 359 -15.51 -9.06 41.87
N TRP A 360 -16.21 -10.13 41.48
CA TRP A 360 -17.48 -10.01 40.78
C TRP A 360 -18.58 -9.42 41.68
N ALA A 361 -18.61 -9.79 42.95
CA ALA A 361 -19.57 -9.24 43.92
C ALA A 361 -19.36 -7.73 44.12
N TRP A 362 -18.10 -7.29 44.23
CA TRP A 362 -17.76 -5.87 44.29
C TRP A 362 -18.08 -5.12 42.99
N PHE A 363 -17.73 -5.69 41.84
CA PHE A 363 -18.09 -5.10 40.54
C PHE A 363 -19.61 -4.92 40.38
N ALA A 364 -20.39 -5.90 40.86
CA ALA A 364 -21.85 -5.82 40.84
C ALA A 364 -22.40 -4.74 41.80
N SER A 365 -21.77 -4.50 42.95
CA SER A 365 -22.18 -3.44 43.87
C SER A 365 -21.95 -2.05 43.29
N LEU A 366 -20.81 -1.83 42.63
CA LEU A 366 -20.52 -0.56 41.94
C LEU A 366 -21.56 -0.23 40.87
N ARG A 367 -21.96 -1.23 40.07
CA ARG A 367 -23.03 -1.06 39.06
C ARG A 367 -24.38 -0.74 39.68
N ALA A 368 -24.68 -1.33 40.85
CA ALA A 368 -25.91 -1.04 41.57
C ALA A 368 -25.94 0.41 42.08
N GLU A 369 -24.82 0.90 42.62
CA GLU A 369 -24.66 2.28 43.06
C GLU A 369 -24.75 3.29 41.91
N GLU A 370 -24.09 3.03 40.79
CA GLU A 370 -24.20 3.86 39.58
C GLU A 370 -25.64 3.93 39.08
N SER A 371 -26.33 2.78 39.00
CA SER A 371 -27.74 2.73 38.59
C SER A 371 -28.68 3.48 39.54
N ALA A 372 -28.36 3.53 40.84
CA ALA A 372 -29.13 4.26 41.84
C ALA A 372 -28.85 5.78 41.82
N SER A 373 -27.70 6.20 41.30
CA SER A 373 -27.28 7.60 41.19
C SER A 373 -27.82 8.32 39.94
N LEU A 374 -28.36 7.59 38.96
CA LEU A 374 -29.00 8.16 37.78
C LEU A 374 -30.39 8.72 38.11
N PRO A 375 -30.69 10.00 37.80
CA PRO A 375 -32.00 10.57 38.08
C PRO A 375 -33.09 9.83 37.31
N THR A 376 -34.07 9.30 38.02
CA THR A 376 -35.31 8.77 37.45
C THR A 376 -36.03 9.91 36.74
N THR A 377 -35.87 9.99 35.41
CA THR A 377 -36.78 10.78 34.58
C THR A 377 -38.13 10.10 34.59
N THR A 378 -38.96 10.43 35.58
CA THR A 378 -40.40 10.19 35.52
C THR A 378 -40.95 11.02 34.36
N SER A 379 -41.22 10.38 33.23
CA SER A 379 -42.07 10.98 32.19
C SER A 379 -43.50 10.95 32.70
N ASP A 380 -43.95 12.06 33.29
CA ASP A 380 -45.38 12.33 33.40
C ASP A 380 -45.91 12.77 32.03
N HIS A 381 -47.13 12.31 31.75
CA HIS A 381 -47.90 12.42 30.52
C HIS A 381 -48.11 13.83 29.96
#